data_AF-A0A485KZP2-F1
#
_entry.id   AF-A0A485KZP2-F1
#
_cell.length_a   1.000
_cell.length_b   1.000
_cell.length_c   1.000
_cell.angle_alpha   90.00
_cell.angle_beta   90.00
_cell.angle_gamma   90.00
#
_symmetry.space_group_name_H-M   'P 1'
#
loop_
_entity.id
_entity.type
_entity.pdbx_description
1 polymer ?
#
loop_
_entity_poly.entity_id
_entity_poly.type
_entity_poly.pdbx_seq_one_letter_code
_entity_poly.pdbx_strand_id
1 'polypeptide(L)'
;MSALVLETLIGTYDQSNSSAWRREDLQHRDQECQWRTDDLKREQEWREQDIRRIRVQAKVENERRQADTRAEQLSAVSSLGALLGGFALVSMINVGLPEDINLTLLWVYGIVSAITICTMVVSAVAFTMLLVAITRYSAHDLEYDVRRMHDDDIDHESPFYNWWLNKCETDWQMGYRLFRFGVTFFLIELGVVSWVQYSHWQSTSISITSIAVIALLIWQFRILSKWKYLMKVPAVAISAVPRRITTN
;
A
#
# COMPACT_ATOMS: atom_id res chain seq x y z
N MET A 1 68.89 -31.89 -63.54
CA MET A 1 68.20 -32.55 -62.41
C MET A 1 67.76 -31.56 -61.33
N SER A 2 68.49 -30.45 -61.12
CA SER A 2 68.13 -29.39 -60.15
C SER A 2 66.89 -28.55 -60.50
N ALA A 3 66.66 -28.23 -61.78
CA ALA A 3 65.52 -27.38 -62.20
C ALA A 3 64.14 -28.05 -62.01
N LEU A 4 64.00 -29.33 -62.35
CA LEU A 4 62.76 -30.10 -62.16
C LEU A 4 62.39 -30.31 -60.68
N VAL A 5 63.40 -30.47 -59.82
CA VAL A 5 63.20 -30.54 -58.36
C VAL A 5 62.74 -29.19 -57.81
N LEU A 6 63.24 -28.08 -58.36
CA LEU A 6 62.82 -26.74 -57.99
C LEU A 6 61.37 -26.45 -58.42
N GLU A 7 60.98 -26.81 -59.65
CA GLU A 7 59.60 -26.62 -60.14
C GLU A 7 58.57 -27.45 -59.36
N THR A 8 58.92 -28.69 -58.99
CA THR A 8 58.06 -29.54 -58.15
C THR A 8 57.97 -29.05 -56.70
N LEU A 9 59.06 -28.51 -56.14
CA LEU A 9 59.05 -27.83 -54.84
C LEU A 9 58.22 -26.53 -54.87
N ILE A 10 58.32 -25.74 -55.94
CA ILE A 10 57.53 -24.51 -56.12
C ILE A 10 56.05 -24.84 -56.29
N GLY A 11 55.70 -25.86 -57.09
CA GLY A 11 54.32 -26.30 -57.28
C GLY A 11 53.68 -26.88 -56.02
N THR A 12 54.44 -27.67 -55.24
CA THR A 12 53.95 -28.19 -53.95
C THR A 12 53.81 -27.11 -52.88
N TYR A 13 54.72 -26.13 -52.87
CA TYR A 13 54.61 -24.94 -52.03
C TYR A 13 53.37 -24.11 -52.38
N ASP A 14 53.13 -23.84 -53.67
CA ASP A 14 51.97 -23.08 -54.14
C ASP A 14 50.64 -23.81 -53.85
N GLN A 15 50.62 -25.13 -54.02
CA GLN A 15 49.46 -25.95 -53.65
C GLN A 15 49.20 -25.95 -52.13
N SER A 16 50.25 -26.04 -51.32
CA SER A 16 50.13 -25.95 -49.85
C SER A 16 49.63 -24.56 -49.43
N ASN A 17 50.18 -23.50 -50.02
CA ASN A 17 49.81 -22.11 -49.73
C ASN A 17 48.36 -21.81 -50.13
N SER A 18 47.92 -22.24 -51.32
CA SER A 18 46.52 -22.09 -51.75
C SER A 18 45.54 -22.86 -50.87
N SER A 19 45.93 -24.05 -50.36
CA SER A 19 45.13 -24.79 -49.39
C SER A 19 45.10 -24.14 -48.00
N ALA A 20 46.18 -23.45 -47.61
CA ALA A 20 46.24 -22.68 -46.37
C ALA A 20 45.33 -21.46 -46.45
N TRP A 21 45.39 -20.67 -47.52
CA TRP A 21 44.52 -19.51 -47.74
C TRP A 21 43.04 -19.88 -47.78
N ARG A 22 42.66 -20.99 -48.41
CA ARG A 22 41.26 -21.45 -48.37
C ARG A 22 40.79 -21.84 -46.97
N ARG A 23 41.66 -22.45 -46.16
CA ARG A 23 41.32 -22.79 -44.77
C ARG A 23 41.19 -21.54 -43.91
N GLU A 24 42.08 -20.57 -44.09
CA GLU A 24 42.04 -19.28 -43.42
C GLU A 24 40.78 -18.49 -43.80
N ASP A 25 40.40 -18.48 -45.08
CA ASP A 25 39.16 -17.83 -45.55
C ASP A 25 37.89 -18.50 -44.99
N LEU A 26 37.87 -19.84 -44.94
CA LEU A 26 36.79 -20.59 -44.28
C LEU A 26 36.70 -20.27 -42.78
N GLN A 27 37.83 -20.18 -42.09
CA GLN A 27 37.88 -19.80 -40.67
C GLN A 27 37.45 -18.36 -40.44
N HIS A 28 37.85 -17.43 -41.31
CA HIS A 28 37.44 -16.04 -41.25
C HIS A 28 35.92 -15.90 -41.39
N ARG A 29 35.32 -16.62 -42.34
CA ARG A 29 33.86 -16.63 -42.54
C ARG A 29 33.10 -17.26 -41.37
N ASP A 30 33.67 -18.28 -40.75
CA ASP A 30 33.09 -18.90 -39.55
C ASP A 30 33.13 -17.94 -38.34
N GLN A 31 34.26 -17.23 -38.15
CA GLN A 31 34.39 -16.17 -37.14
C GLN A 31 33.40 -15.04 -37.36
N GLU A 32 33.21 -14.58 -38.60
CA GLU A 32 32.19 -13.57 -38.90
C GLU A 32 30.77 -14.07 -38.58
N CYS A 33 30.47 -15.33 -38.88
CA CYS A 33 29.17 -15.92 -38.57
C CYS A 33 28.95 -16.01 -37.05
N GLN A 34 30.01 -16.37 -36.32
CA GLN A 34 30.02 -16.37 -34.85
C GLN A 34 29.81 -14.95 -34.30
N TRP A 35 30.54 -13.94 -34.78
CA TRP A 35 30.38 -12.56 -34.33
C TRP A 35 28.97 -12.03 -34.58
N ARG A 36 28.37 -12.31 -35.74
CA ARG A 36 26.97 -11.94 -36.02
C ARG A 36 26.01 -12.61 -35.06
N THR A 37 26.23 -13.88 -34.73
CA THR A 37 25.39 -14.63 -33.79
C THR A 37 25.52 -14.06 -32.37
N ASP A 38 26.74 -13.72 -31.96
CA ASP A 38 27.01 -13.16 -30.64
C ASP A 38 26.52 -11.72 -30.50
N ASP A 39 26.57 -10.92 -31.56
CA ASP A 39 25.97 -9.58 -31.61
C ASP A 39 24.45 -9.67 -31.46
N LEU A 40 23.79 -10.58 -32.19
CA LEU A 40 22.34 -10.79 -32.08
C LEU A 40 21.93 -11.24 -30.68
N LYS A 41 22.69 -12.16 -30.06
CA LYS A 41 22.43 -12.60 -28.68
C LYS A 41 22.59 -11.45 -27.69
N ARG A 42 23.66 -10.65 -27.79
CA ARG A 42 23.86 -9.48 -26.92
C ARG A 42 22.74 -8.45 -27.09
N GLU A 43 22.29 -8.21 -28.31
CA GLU A 43 21.18 -7.30 -28.58
C GLU A 43 19.87 -7.81 -27.96
N GLN A 44 19.59 -9.12 -28.04
CA GLN A 44 18.45 -9.75 -27.39
C GLN A 44 18.52 -9.62 -25.87
N GLU A 45 19.66 -9.97 -25.27
CA GLU A 45 19.89 -9.86 -23.82
C GLU A 45 19.72 -8.42 -23.32
N TRP A 46 20.22 -7.43 -24.07
CA TRP A 46 20.03 -6.02 -23.74
C TRP A 46 18.57 -5.61 -23.80
N ARG A 47 17.83 -6.03 -24.83
CA ARG A 47 16.39 -5.73 -24.95
C ARG A 47 15.59 -6.35 -23.82
N GLU A 48 15.89 -7.60 -23.45
CA GLU A 48 15.23 -8.28 -22.33
C GLU A 48 15.49 -7.54 -21.01
N GLN A 49 16.73 -7.13 -20.76
CA GLN A 49 17.08 -6.36 -19.56
C GLN A 49 16.40 -4.99 -19.53
N ASP A 50 16.30 -4.29 -20.67
CA ASP A 50 15.63 -3.00 -20.74
C ASP A 50 14.11 -3.14 -20.53
N ILE A 51 13.47 -4.13 -21.16
CA ILE A 51 12.06 -4.43 -20.94
C ILE A 51 11.81 -4.72 -19.46
N ARG A 52 12.66 -5.53 -18.83
CA ARG A 52 12.56 -5.84 -17.40
C ARG A 52 12.68 -4.58 -16.53
N ARG A 53 13.65 -3.71 -16.81
CA ARG A 53 13.82 -2.43 -16.08
C ARG A 53 12.57 -1.56 -16.17
N ILE A 54 12.01 -1.41 -17.37
CA ILE A 54 10.81 -0.60 -17.59
C ILE A 54 9.62 -1.19 -16.82
N ARG A 55 9.42 -2.52 -16.88
CA ARG A 55 8.34 -3.20 -16.13
C ARG A 55 8.47 -3.01 -14.63
N VAL A 56 9.66 -3.21 -14.08
CA VAL A 56 9.95 -3.02 -12.65
C VAL A 56 9.67 -1.58 -12.23
N GLN A 57 10.12 -0.59 -13.00
CA GLN A 57 9.85 0.83 -12.72
C GLN A 57 8.36 1.16 -12.76
N ALA A 58 7.66 0.69 -13.79
CA ALA A 58 6.21 0.87 -13.91
C ALA A 58 5.45 0.23 -12.74
N LYS A 59 5.89 -0.95 -12.30
CA LYS A 59 5.30 -1.65 -11.15
C LYS A 59 5.55 -0.88 -9.85
N VAL A 60 6.78 -0.44 -9.57
CA VAL A 60 7.11 0.37 -8.38
C VAL A 60 6.23 1.62 -8.33
N GLU A 61 6.09 2.32 -9.46
CA GLU A 61 5.26 3.52 -9.57
C GLU A 61 3.77 3.22 -9.29
N ASN A 62 3.25 2.12 -9.83
CA ASN A 62 1.87 1.71 -9.58
C ASN A 62 1.61 1.36 -8.10
N GLU A 63 2.51 0.60 -7.48
CA GLU A 63 2.39 0.24 -6.05
C GLU A 63 2.55 1.48 -5.16
N ARG A 64 3.42 2.42 -5.53
CA ARG A 64 3.60 3.69 -4.83
C ARG A 64 2.32 4.53 -4.86
N ARG A 65 1.65 4.63 -6.02
CA ARG A 65 0.36 5.34 -6.12
C ARG A 65 -0.72 4.73 -5.23
N GLN A 66 -0.74 3.41 -5.10
CA GLN A 66 -1.66 2.73 -4.18
C GLN A 66 -1.35 3.09 -2.73
N ALA A 67 -0.07 3.06 -2.35
CA ALA A 67 0.38 3.47 -1.02
C ALA A 67 0.04 4.93 -0.72
N ASP A 68 0.28 5.84 -1.67
CA ASP A 68 -0.03 7.26 -1.54
C ASP A 68 -1.55 7.51 -1.40
N THR A 69 -2.37 6.83 -2.20
CA THR A 69 -3.85 6.90 -2.09
C THR A 69 -4.32 6.48 -0.69
N ARG A 70 -3.72 5.42 -0.13
CA ARG A 70 -4.04 4.95 1.24
C ARG A 70 -3.54 5.93 2.31
N ALA A 71 -2.35 6.48 2.12
CA ALA A 71 -1.78 7.50 3.01
C ALA A 71 -2.66 8.75 3.06
N GLU A 72 -3.15 9.24 1.92
CA GLU A 72 -4.09 10.37 1.84
C GLU A 72 -5.39 10.07 2.60
N GLN A 73 -5.97 8.88 2.40
CA GLN A 73 -7.18 8.45 3.12
C GLN A 73 -6.96 8.46 4.64
N LEU A 74 -5.85 7.88 5.11
CA LEU A 74 -5.53 7.82 6.54
C LEU A 74 -5.27 9.20 7.13
N SER A 75 -4.58 10.07 6.40
CA SER A 75 -4.32 11.45 6.81
C SER A 75 -5.62 12.24 6.94
N ALA A 76 -6.55 12.09 5.98
CA ALA A 76 -7.86 12.72 6.04
C ALA A 76 -8.71 12.21 7.22
N VAL A 77 -8.70 10.90 7.50
CA VAL A 77 -9.44 10.34 8.64
C VAL A 77 -8.81 10.77 9.98
N SER A 78 -7.49 10.81 10.06
CA SER A 78 -6.76 11.28 11.24
C SER A 78 -7.08 12.74 11.56
N SER A 79 -7.10 13.61 10.54
CA SER A 79 -7.41 15.03 10.74
C SER A 79 -8.86 15.25 11.17
N LEU A 80 -9.81 14.50 10.61
CA LEU A 80 -11.20 14.49 11.07
C LEU A 80 -11.35 14.02 12.52
N GLY A 81 -10.61 12.97 12.92
CA GLY A 81 -10.59 12.47 14.30
C GLY A 81 -10.05 13.50 15.29
N ALA A 82 -8.94 14.17 14.93
CA ALA A 82 -8.37 15.24 15.74
C ALA A 82 -9.32 16.44 15.86
N LEU A 83 -9.99 16.83 14.77
CA LEU A 83 -10.95 17.94 14.77
C LEU A 83 -12.16 17.63 15.66
N LEU A 84 -12.76 16.44 15.53
CA LEU A 84 -13.89 16.02 16.36
C LEU A 84 -13.51 15.91 17.84
N GLY A 85 -12.35 15.32 18.14
CA GLY A 85 -11.82 15.28 19.51
C GLY A 85 -11.57 16.67 20.09
N GLY A 86 -11.05 17.60 19.28
CA GLY A 86 -10.87 19.00 19.65
C GLY A 86 -12.20 19.71 19.92
N PHE A 87 -13.21 19.52 19.07
CA PHE A 87 -14.54 20.08 19.29
C PHE A 87 -15.21 19.53 20.55
N ALA A 88 -15.08 18.23 20.83
CA ALA A 88 -15.58 17.63 22.07
C ALA A 88 -14.91 18.27 23.29
N LEU A 89 -13.58 18.43 23.27
CA LEU A 89 -12.85 19.08 24.36
C LEU A 89 -13.27 20.55 24.56
N VAL A 90 -13.41 21.31 23.48
CA VAL A 90 -13.84 22.72 23.53
C VAL A 90 -15.28 22.83 24.03
N SER A 91 -16.15 21.91 23.63
CA SER A 91 -17.51 21.81 24.18
C SER A 91 -17.46 21.53 25.68
N MET A 92 -16.59 20.61 26.12
CA MET A 92 -16.45 20.22 27.52
C MET A 92 -16.13 21.38 28.44
N ILE A 93 -15.15 22.20 28.06
CA ILE A 93 -14.69 23.34 28.87
C ILE A 93 -15.62 24.55 28.85
N ASN A 94 -16.46 24.69 27.81
CA ASN A 94 -17.34 25.85 27.63
C ASN A 94 -18.77 25.63 28.15
N VAL A 95 -19.09 24.43 28.67
CA VAL A 95 -20.39 24.21 29.30
C VAL A 95 -20.46 25.00 30.60
N GLY A 96 -21.31 26.03 30.60
CA GLY A 96 -21.69 26.74 31.82
C GLY A 96 -22.56 25.84 32.70
N LEU A 97 -22.10 25.57 33.92
CA LEU A 97 -22.81 24.72 34.88
C LEU A 97 -23.79 25.59 35.71
N PRO A 98 -25.12 25.42 35.57
CA PRO A 98 -26.07 26.00 36.51
C PRO A 98 -25.89 25.45 37.93
N GLU A 99 -26.21 26.26 38.94
CA GLU A 99 -26.00 25.93 40.37
C GLU A 99 -26.88 24.75 40.85
N ASP A 100 -28.05 24.54 40.22
CA ASP A 100 -29.02 23.48 40.56
C ASP A 100 -28.96 22.29 39.59
N ILE A 101 -27.82 21.58 39.53
CA ILE A 101 -27.65 20.39 38.68
C ILE A 101 -27.76 19.07 39.45
N ASN A 102 -28.46 18.12 38.84
CA ASN A 102 -28.43 16.72 39.26
C ASN A 102 -27.01 16.13 39.10
N LEU A 103 -26.38 15.76 40.21
CA LEU A 103 -25.02 15.19 40.25
C LEU A 103 -24.86 13.98 39.30
N THR A 104 -25.90 13.16 39.18
CA THR A 104 -25.90 11.98 38.29
C THR A 104 -25.78 12.37 36.82
N LEU A 105 -26.42 13.45 36.38
CA LEU A 105 -26.37 13.91 34.99
C LEU A 105 -24.98 14.45 34.64
N LEU A 106 -24.38 15.19 35.58
CA LEU A 106 -23.01 15.71 35.46
C LEU A 106 -21.98 14.56 35.36
N TRP A 107 -22.16 13.51 36.17
CA TRP A 107 -21.29 12.33 36.12
C TRP A 107 -21.38 11.59 34.78
N VAL A 108 -22.59 11.37 34.27
CA VAL A 108 -22.80 10.74 32.95
C VAL A 108 -22.16 11.58 31.84
N TYR A 109 -22.36 12.89 31.86
CA TYR A 109 -21.75 13.81 30.91
C TYR A 109 -20.22 13.72 30.92
N GLY A 110 -19.60 13.79 32.10
CA GLY A 110 -18.15 13.73 32.25
C GLY A 110 -17.57 12.41 31.72
N ILE A 111 -18.23 11.28 31.98
CA ILE A 111 -17.79 9.97 31.48
C ILE A 111 -17.92 9.89 29.95
N VAL A 112 -19.06 10.30 29.40
CA VAL A 112 -19.28 10.24 27.95
C VAL A 112 -18.27 11.13 27.23
N SER A 113 -18.07 12.36 27.70
CA SER A 113 -17.10 13.29 27.11
C SER A 113 -15.65 12.78 27.19
N ALA A 114 -15.24 12.25 28.35
CA ALA A 114 -13.91 11.64 28.50
C ALA A 114 -13.71 10.45 27.54
N ILE A 115 -14.71 9.57 27.41
CA ILE A 115 -14.67 8.45 26.46
C ILE A 115 -14.58 8.96 25.03
N THR A 116 -15.38 9.98 24.64
CA THR A 116 -15.32 10.58 23.29
C THR A 116 -13.91 11.09 22.99
N ILE A 117 -13.33 11.90 23.89
CA ILE A 117 -12.02 12.51 23.67
C ILE A 117 -10.93 11.45 23.61
N CYS A 118 -10.89 10.51 24.57
CA CYS A 118 -9.89 9.45 24.59
C CYS A 118 -9.98 8.55 23.35
N THR A 119 -11.18 8.13 22.95
CA THR A 119 -11.35 7.27 21.77
C THR A 119 -10.96 7.99 20.47
N MET A 120 -11.31 9.27 20.32
CA MET A 120 -10.91 10.08 19.16
C MET A 120 -9.41 10.28 19.09
N VAL A 121 -8.76 10.67 20.19
CA VAL A 121 -7.31 10.89 20.24
C VAL A 121 -6.55 9.59 19.95
N VAL A 122 -6.95 8.47 20.57
CA VAL A 122 -6.32 7.17 20.31
C VAL A 122 -6.50 6.75 18.84
N SER A 123 -7.68 6.97 18.25
CA SER A 123 -7.89 6.66 16.83
C SER A 123 -7.03 7.53 15.91
N ALA A 124 -6.89 8.84 16.19
CA ALA A 124 -6.05 9.74 15.42
C ALA A 124 -4.57 9.32 15.52
N VAL A 125 -4.08 8.99 16.72
CA VAL A 125 -2.71 8.50 16.92
C VAL A 125 -2.48 7.16 16.21
N ALA A 126 -3.45 6.25 16.21
CA ALA A 126 -3.34 4.99 15.47
C ALA A 126 -3.18 5.24 13.96
N PHE A 127 -3.95 6.18 13.39
CA PHE A 127 -3.84 6.53 11.97
C PHE A 127 -2.54 7.27 11.63
N THR A 128 -2.02 8.12 12.51
CA THR A 128 -0.71 8.74 12.28
C THR A 128 0.44 7.72 12.35
N MET A 129 0.37 6.75 13.26
CA MET A 129 1.34 5.65 13.31
C MET A 129 1.29 4.78 12.05
N LEU A 130 0.08 4.47 11.55
CA LEU A 130 -0.08 3.78 10.26
C LEU A 130 0.46 4.59 9.09
N LEU A 131 0.25 5.91 9.08
CA LEU A 131 0.80 6.80 8.05
C LEU A 131 2.34 6.80 8.06
N VAL A 132 2.96 6.80 9.24
CA VAL A 132 4.42 6.65 9.37
C VAL A 132 4.89 5.28 8.86
N ALA A 133 4.16 4.21 9.16
CA ALA A 133 4.49 2.88 8.68
C ALA A 133 4.43 2.79 7.14
N ILE A 134 3.39 3.34 6.51
CA ILE A 134 3.25 3.36 5.04
C ILE A 134 4.36 4.19 4.40
N THR A 135 4.63 5.40 4.91
CA THR A 135 5.65 6.28 4.33
C THR A 135 7.05 5.69 4.44
N ARG A 136 7.35 4.98 5.53
CA ARG A 136 8.60 4.22 5.66
C ARG A 136 8.69 3.08 4.65
N TYR A 137 7.63 2.29 4.50
CA TYR A 137 7.59 1.16 3.57
C TYR A 137 7.72 1.63 2.12
N SER A 138 6.97 2.66 1.72
CA SER A 138 7.03 3.21 0.36
C SER A 138 8.38 3.83 0.02
N ALA A 139 9.10 4.37 1.01
CA ALA A 139 10.40 4.98 0.80
C ALA A 139 11.57 3.98 0.70
N HIS A 140 11.56 2.88 1.47
CA HIS A 140 12.75 2.01 1.60
C HIS A 140 12.51 0.57 1.16
N ASP A 141 11.40 -0.02 1.56
CA ASP A 141 11.19 -1.47 1.42
C ASP A 141 10.53 -1.81 0.06
N LEU A 142 9.67 -0.93 -0.46
CA LEU A 142 8.91 -1.17 -1.69
C LEU A 142 9.80 -1.44 -2.91
N GLU A 143 10.83 -0.62 -3.12
CA GLU A 143 11.73 -0.79 -4.27
C GLU A 143 12.55 -2.08 -4.15
N TYR A 144 12.98 -2.43 -2.93
CA TYR A 144 13.71 -3.66 -2.68
C TYR A 144 12.85 -4.90 -2.95
N ASP A 145 11.60 -4.90 -2.46
CA ASP A 145 10.65 -6.00 -2.65
C ASP A 145 10.33 -6.20 -4.13
N VAL A 146 10.08 -5.11 -4.88
CA VAL A 146 9.76 -5.21 -6.32
C VAL A 146 10.94 -5.69 -7.15
N ARG A 147 12.17 -5.26 -6.84
CA ARG A 147 13.38 -5.70 -7.57
C ARG A 147 13.68 -7.19 -7.38
N ARG A 148 13.25 -7.78 -6.27
CA ARG A 148 13.48 -9.18 -5.90
C ARG A 148 12.45 -10.14 -6.50
N MET A 149 11.33 -9.64 -7.03
CA MET A 149 10.31 -10.47 -7.66
C MET A 149 10.80 -11.11 -8.97
N HIS A 150 10.29 -12.31 -9.26
CA HIS A 150 10.53 -13.00 -10.53
C HIS A 150 9.69 -12.37 -11.63
N ASP A 151 10.16 -12.44 -12.89
CA ASP A 151 9.53 -11.73 -14.01
C ASP A 151 8.08 -12.17 -14.28
N ASP A 152 7.74 -13.43 -13.96
CA ASP A 152 6.39 -13.97 -14.08
C ASP A 152 5.43 -13.45 -12.99
N ASP A 153 5.96 -13.07 -11.82
CA ASP A 153 5.16 -12.66 -10.66
C ASP A 153 4.90 -11.14 -10.63
N ILE A 154 5.65 -10.35 -11.42
CA ILE A 154 5.55 -8.88 -11.45
C ILE A 154 4.12 -8.41 -11.78
N ASP A 155 3.41 -9.11 -12.65
CA ASP A 155 2.07 -8.71 -13.09
C ASP A 155 0.96 -9.21 -12.15
N HIS A 156 1.20 -10.26 -11.37
CA HIS A 156 0.18 -10.91 -10.54
C HIS A 156 0.24 -10.53 -9.06
N GLU A 157 1.44 -10.34 -8.50
CA GLU A 157 1.59 -10.05 -7.07
C GLU A 157 1.68 -8.54 -6.79
N SER A 158 1.00 -8.07 -5.74
CA SER A 158 1.15 -6.71 -5.20
C SER A 158 1.89 -6.80 -3.86
N PRO A 159 3.19 -6.43 -3.80
CA PRO A 159 3.97 -6.52 -2.57
C PRO A 159 3.41 -5.58 -1.49
N PHE A 160 2.94 -4.39 -1.87
CA PHE A 160 2.32 -3.45 -0.95
C PHE A 160 1.07 -4.04 -0.30
N TYR A 161 0.19 -4.67 -1.10
CA TYR A 161 -1.04 -5.26 -0.59
C TYR A 161 -0.77 -6.41 0.40
N ASN A 162 0.19 -7.29 0.08
CA ASN A 162 0.58 -8.39 0.96
C ASN A 162 1.20 -7.87 2.28
N TRP A 163 2.05 -6.85 2.19
CA TRP A 163 2.60 -6.20 3.38
C TRP A 163 1.52 -5.54 4.24
N TRP A 164 0.58 -4.83 3.60
CA TRP A 164 -0.54 -4.16 4.24
C TRP A 164 -1.42 -5.15 5.01
N LEU A 165 -1.82 -6.25 4.37
CA LEU A 165 -2.64 -7.29 4.98
C LEU A 165 -1.98 -7.90 6.23
N ASN A 166 -0.66 -8.15 6.16
CA ASN A 166 0.05 -8.83 7.24
C ASN A 166 0.34 -7.92 8.44
N LYS A 167 0.64 -6.63 8.21
CA LYS A 167 1.11 -5.73 9.28
C LYS A 167 0.10 -4.65 9.67
N CYS A 168 -0.60 -4.07 8.71
CA CYS A 168 -1.39 -2.86 8.93
C CYS A 168 -2.89 -3.11 9.06
N GLU A 169 -3.42 -4.17 8.47
CA GLU A 169 -4.86 -4.41 8.40
C GLU A 169 -5.52 -4.50 9.79
N THR A 170 -4.91 -5.22 10.73
CA THR A 170 -5.44 -5.38 12.09
C THR A 170 -5.50 -4.05 12.84
N ASP A 171 -4.41 -3.28 12.78
CA ASP A 171 -4.30 -1.97 13.45
C ASP A 171 -5.23 -0.94 12.81
N TRP A 172 -5.35 -0.96 11.48
CA TRP A 172 -6.29 -0.13 10.75
C TRP A 172 -7.74 -0.43 11.14
N GLN A 173 -8.12 -1.70 11.22
CA GLN A 173 -9.46 -2.10 11.67
C GLN A 173 -9.73 -1.71 13.12
N MET A 174 -8.72 -1.80 13.99
CA MET A 174 -8.84 -1.35 15.38
C MET A 174 -9.03 0.17 15.45
N GLY A 175 -8.18 0.94 14.78
CA GLY A 175 -8.28 2.40 14.72
C GLY A 175 -9.61 2.87 14.14
N TYR A 176 -10.10 2.21 13.08
CA TYR A 176 -11.38 2.50 12.48
C TYR A 176 -12.57 2.16 13.38
N ARG A 177 -12.51 1.05 14.14
CA ARG A 177 -13.52 0.73 15.15
C ARG A 177 -13.55 1.78 16.25
N LEU A 178 -12.39 2.20 16.76
CA LEU A 178 -12.27 3.26 17.76
C LEU A 178 -12.84 4.58 17.26
N PHE A 179 -12.48 4.99 16.04
CA PHE A 179 -13.03 6.19 15.40
C PHE A 179 -14.56 6.13 15.31
N ARG A 180 -15.12 5.00 14.89
CA ARG A 180 -16.57 4.80 14.84
C ARG A 180 -17.25 4.90 16.21
N PHE A 181 -16.65 4.30 17.23
CA PHE A 181 -17.15 4.42 18.60
C PHE A 181 -17.07 5.86 19.08
N GLY A 182 -15.97 6.56 18.82
CA GLY A 182 -15.82 7.98 19.13
C GLY A 182 -16.93 8.83 18.50
N VAL A 183 -17.23 8.64 17.21
CA VAL A 183 -18.30 9.40 16.53
C VAL A 183 -19.66 9.14 17.18
N THR A 184 -19.93 7.90 17.59
CA THR A 184 -21.19 7.58 18.29
C THR A 184 -21.28 8.23 19.66
N PHE A 185 -20.20 8.23 20.44
CA PHE A 185 -20.18 8.89 21.74
C PHE A 185 -20.28 10.41 21.61
N PHE A 186 -19.65 11.01 20.61
CA PHE A 186 -19.78 12.44 20.30
C PHE A 186 -21.24 12.86 20.06
N LEU A 187 -22.00 12.07 19.30
CA LEU A 187 -23.42 12.37 19.07
C LEU A 187 -24.28 12.17 20.33
N ILE A 188 -23.96 11.19 21.18
CA ILE A 188 -24.61 11.02 22.49
C ILE A 188 -24.29 12.20 23.40
N GLU A 189 -23.03 12.65 23.43
CA GLU A 189 -22.55 13.79 24.19
C GLU A 189 -23.33 15.06 23.83
N LEU A 190 -23.55 15.34 22.55
CA LEU A 190 -24.39 16.46 22.11
C LEU A 190 -25.82 16.39 22.66
N GLY A 191 -26.39 15.19 22.76
CA GLY A 191 -27.68 14.97 23.40
C GLY A 191 -27.62 15.32 24.89
N VAL A 192 -26.65 14.76 25.62
CA VAL A 192 -26.50 14.95 27.07
C VAL A 192 -26.20 16.41 27.43
N VAL A 193 -25.33 17.09 26.68
CA VAL A 193 -25.00 18.52 26.87
C VAL A 193 -26.24 19.39 26.84
N SER A 194 -27.21 19.09 25.97
CA SER A 194 -28.45 19.86 25.88
C SER A 194 -29.28 19.82 27.17
N TRP A 195 -29.18 18.75 27.96
CA TRP A 195 -29.85 18.63 29.25
C TRP A 195 -29.06 19.33 30.36
N VAL A 196 -27.74 19.31 30.29
CA VAL A 196 -26.88 20.00 31.26
C VAL A 196 -27.04 21.52 31.14
N GLN A 197 -27.06 22.05 29.90
CA GLN A 197 -27.08 23.48 29.66
C GLN A 197 -28.48 24.11 29.71
N TYR A 198 -29.50 23.42 29.18
CA TYR A 198 -30.88 23.97 29.07
C TYR A 198 -31.87 23.32 30.04
N SER A 199 -31.40 22.88 31.22
CA SER A 199 -32.24 22.25 32.26
C SER A 199 -33.56 23.00 32.53
N HIS A 200 -33.52 24.34 32.53
CA HIS A 200 -34.70 25.19 32.75
C HIS A 200 -35.69 25.24 31.56
N TRP A 201 -35.22 25.02 30.32
CA TRP A 201 -36.03 25.12 29.10
C TRP A 201 -36.15 23.75 28.43
N GLN A 202 -36.99 22.88 29.02
CA GLN A 202 -37.14 21.47 28.61
C GLN A 202 -37.48 21.29 27.11
N SER A 203 -38.27 22.20 26.52
CA SER A 203 -38.63 22.15 25.10
C SER A 203 -37.41 22.22 24.17
N THR A 204 -36.42 23.04 24.53
CA THR A 204 -35.18 23.20 23.76
C THR A 204 -34.30 21.95 23.86
N SER A 205 -34.14 21.38 25.06
CA SER A 205 -33.37 20.14 25.26
C SER A 205 -33.98 18.95 24.50
N ILE A 206 -35.31 18.82 24.52
CA ILE A 206 -36.02 17.75 23.79
C ILE A 206 -35.78 17.87 22.28
N SER A 207 -35.83 19.09 21.75
CA SER A 207 -35.61 19.35 20.31
C SER A 207 -34.19 18.98 19.88
N ILE A 208 -33.17 19.42 20.63
CA ILE A 208 -31.76 19.12 20.35
C ILE A 208 -31.49 17.61 20.46
N THR A 209 -32.00 16.98 21.53
CA THR A 209 -31.85 15.53 21.73
C THR A 209 -32.51 14.73 20.61
N SER A 210 -33.68 15.16 20.14
CA SER A 210 -34.39 14.50 19.02
C SER A 210 -33.57 14.56 17.73
N ILE A 211 -32.97 15.71 17.42
CA ILE A 211 -32.08 15.88 16.26
C ILE A 211 -30.83 15.01 16.41
N ALA A 212 -30.22 14.97 17.59
CA ALA A 212 -29.06 14.13 17.87
C ALA A 212 -29.37 12.63 17.70
N VAL A 213 -30.55 12.18 18.15
CA VAL A 213 -31.02 10.80 17.95
C VAL A 213 -31.24 10.50 16.47
N ILE A 214 -31.87 11.40 15.70
CA ILE A 214 -32.03 11.21 14.25
C ILE A 214 -30.66 11.09 13.57
N ALA A 215 -29.70 11.93 13.93
CA ALA A 215 -28.33 11.86 13.42
C ALA A 215 -27.66 10.52 13.78
N LEU A 216 -27.83 10.03 15.01
CA LEU A 216 -27.36 8.71 15.44
C LEU A 216 -27.99 7.58 14.64
N LEU A 217 -29.30 7.62 14.38
CA LEU A 217 -29.99 6.59 13.60
C LEU A 217 -29.51 6.58 12.15
N ILE A 218 -29.34 7.76 11.53
CA ILE A 218 -28.79 7.88 10.18
C ILE A 218 -27.36 7.31 10.15
N TRP A 219 -26.54 7.63 11.13
CA TRP A 219 -25.18 7.11 11.26
C TRP A 219 -25.17 5.57 11.37
N GLN A 220 -25.92 5.01 12.33
CA GLN A 220 -25.98 3.57 12.59
C GLN A 220 -26.58 2.78 11.41
N PHE A 221 -27.72 3.21 10.87
CA PHE A 221 -28.43 2.44 9.85
C PHE A 221 -27.93 2.67 8.44
N ARG A 222 -27.59 3.91 8.07
CA ARG A 222 -27.23 4.22 6.68
C ARG A 222 -25.73 4.07 6.44
N ILE A 223 -24.92 4.56 7.35
CA ILE A 223 -23.47 4.57 7.18
C ILE A 223 -22.95 3.19 7.60
N LEU A 224 -23.12 2.75 8.85
CA LEU A 224 -22.51 1.50 9.30
C LEU A 224 -22.97 0.25 8.53
N SER A 225 -24.24 0.19 8.12
CA SER A 225 -24.76 -0.96 7.35
C SER A 225 -24.10 -1.09 5.98
N LYS A 226 -23.89 0.03 5.28
CA LYS A 226 -23.23 0.02 3.95
C LYS A 226 -21.76 -0.38 4.03
N TRP A 227 -21.05 0.05 5.06
CA TRP A 227 -19.61 -0.21 5.20
C TRP A 227 -19.29 -1.59 5.79
N LYS A 228 -20.25 -2.26 6.43
CA LYS A 228 -20.07 -3.61 7.00
C LYS A 228 -19.72 -4.67 5.94
N TYR A 229 -20.20 -4.51 4.70
CA TYR A 229 -19.93 -5.46 3.62
C TYR A 229 -18.53 -5.28 3.00
N LEU A 230 -18.03 -4.04 2.95
CA LEU A 230 -16.73 -3.68 2.36
C LEU A 230 -15.52 -4.06 3.23
N MET A 231 -15.73 -4.41 4.50
CA MET A 231 -14.67 -4.75 5.47
C MET A 231 -14.57 -6.25 5.77
N LYS A 232 -15.20 -7.12 4.98
CA LYS A 232 -14.91 -8.55 5.10
C LYS A 232 -13.46 -8.77 4.66
N VAL A 233 -12.63 -9.19 5.61
CA VAL A 233 -11.24 -9.62 5.36
C VAL A 233 -11.29 -10.62 4.21
N PRO A 234 -10.64 -10.37 3.07
CA PRO A 234 -10.54 -11.37 2.03
C PRO A 234 -9.81 -12.57 2.64
N ALA A 235 -10.37 -13.77 2.49
CA ALA A 235 -9.67 -14.97 2.91
C ALA A 235 -8.32 -14.98 2.20
N VAL A 236 -7.23 -14.94 2.97
CA VAL A 236 -5.88 -15.16 2.45
C VAL A 236 -5.90 -16.58 1.89
N ALA A 237 -6.12 -16.70 0.59
CA ALA A 237 -5.92 -17.96 -0.11
C ALA A 237 -4.41 -18.20 -0.06
N ILE A 238 -3.98 -19.03 0.90
CA ILE A 238 -2.64 -19.61 0.87
C ILE A 238 -2.65 -20.52 -0.35
N SER A 239 -2.33 -19.96 -1.52
CA SER A 239 -1.97 -20.71 -2.70
C SER A 239 -0.65 -21.40 -2.40
N ALA A 240 -0.74 -22.50 -1.64
CA ALA A 240 0.27 -23.53 -1.62
C ALA A 240 0.29 -24.16 -3.02
N VAL A 241 0.92 -23.48 -3.98
CA VAL A 241 1.30 -24.08 -5.25
C VAL A 241 2.44 -25.05 -4.91
N PRO A 242 2.24 -26.38 -4.97
CA PRO A 242 3.34 -27.30 -4.81
C PRO A 242 4.28 -27.08 -5.99
N ARG A 243 5.43 -26.47 -5.71
CA ARG A 243 6.52 -26.30 -6.67
C ARG A 243 6.95 -27.71 -7.11
N ARG A 244 6.44 -28.20 -8.25
CA ARG A 244 6.96 -29.43 -8.87
C ARG A 244 8.39 -29.12 -9.27
N ILE A 245 9.33 -29.65 -8.50
CA ILE A 245 10.73 -29.73 -8.86
C ILE A 245 10.78 -30.67 -10.08
N THR A 246 10.81 -30.10 -11.28
CA THR A 246 11.18 -30.86 -12.48
C THR A 246 12.70 -31.02 -12.45
N THR A 247 13.16 -32.14 -11.91
CA THR A 247 14.51 -32.65 -12.18
C THR A 247 14.51 -33.22 -13.60
N ASN A 248 15.19 -32.51 -14.51
CA ASN A 248 15.75 -33.11 -15.73
C ASN A 248 17.26 -32.94 -15.64
#